data_AF-A0A356V3A0-F1
#
_entry.id   AF-A0A356V3A0-F1
#
_cell.length_a   1.000
_cell.length_b   1.000
_cell.length_c   1.000
_cell.angle_alpha   90.00
_cell.angle_beta   90.00
_cell.angle_gamma   90.00
#
_symmetry.space_group_name_H-M   'P 1'
#
loop_
_entity.id
_entity.type
_entity.pdbx_description
1 polymer ?
#
loop_
_entity_poly.entity_id
_entity_poly.type
_entity_poly.pdbx_seq_one_letter_code
_entity_poly.pdbx_strand_id
1 'polypeptide(L)' 'MKQRSWFLIIATTLGFAFLYLPIISLVIYSFNKSKLVTVWGGFSTKWYG' A
#
# COMPACT_ATOMS: atom_id res chain seq x y z
N MET A 1 -2.99 -35.31 -1.65
CA MET A 1 -2.61 -33.90 -1.90
C MET A 1 -3.80 -33.02 -1.57
N LYS A 2 -3.73 -32.17 -0.54
CA LYS A 2 -4.86 -31.36 -0.07
C LYS A 2 -5.34 -30.45 -1.20
N GLN A 3 -6.61 -30.58 -1.62
CA GLN A 3 -7.26 -29.63 -2.52
C GLN A 3 -7.17 -28.25 -1.87
N ARG A 4 -6.44 -27.33 -2.50
CA ARG A 4 -6.38 -25.94 -2.06
C ARG A 4 -7.77 -25.33 -2.26
N SER A 5 -8.42 -24.95 -1.16
CA SER A 5 -9.67 -24.22 -1.23
C SER A 5 -9.40 -22.83 -1.82
N TRP A 6 -9.87 -22.62 -3.05
CA TRP A 6 -9.76 -21.33 -3.74
C TRP A 6 -10.37 -20.19 -2.93
N PHE A 7 -11.45 -20.45 -2.20
CA PHE A 7 -12.05 -19.49 -1.27
C PHE A 7 -11.06 -19.02 -0.21
N LEU A 8 -10.33 -19.95 0.43
CA LEU A 8 -9.34 -19.58 1.45
C LEU A 8 -8.18 -18.77 0.87
N ILE A 9 -7.73 -19.12 -0.34
CA ILE A 9 -6.68 -18.36 -1.03
C ILE A 9 -7.14 -16.93 -1.31
N ILE A 10 -8.33 -16.76 -1.88
CA ILE A 10 -8.89 -15.45 -2.21
C ILE A 10 -9.12 -14.63 -0.94
N ALA A 11 -9.75 -15.21 0.08
CA ALA A 11 -10.00 -14.54 1.36
C ALA A 11 -8.70 -14.09 2.04
N THR A 12 -7.68 -14.96 2.06
CA THR A 12 -6.37 -14.63 2.63
C THR A 12 -5.68 -13.52 1.83
N THR A 13 -5.74 -13.59 0.51
CA THR A 13 -5.11 -12.59 -0.39
C THR A 13 -5.77 -11.24 -0.24
N LEU A 14 -7.10 -11.17 -0.24
CA LEU A 14 -7.86 -9.93 -0.04
C LEU A 14 -7.64 -9.36 1.36
N GLY A 15 -7.61 -10.21 2.39
CA GLY A 15 -7.30 -9.79 3.76
C GLY A 15 -5.94 -9.13 3.86
N PHE A 16 -4.89 -9.75 3.32
CA PHE A 16 -3.56 -9.14 3.29
C PHE A 16 -3.53 -7.88 2.41
N ALA A 17 -4.13 -7.90 1.22
CA ALA A 17 -4.19 -6.72 0.37
C ALA A 17 -4.84 -5.53 1.09
N PHE A 18 -5.95 -5.74 1.80
CA PHE A 18 -6.61 -4.70 2.59
C PHE A 18 -5.70 -4.14 3.69
N LEU A 19 -4.92 -4.97 4.37
CA LEU A 19 -3.99 -4.53 5.41
C LEU A 19 -2.79 -3.76 4.84
N TYR A 20 -2.24 -4.22 3.72
CA TYR A 20 -1.02 -3.65 3.15
C TYR A 20 -1.26 -2.47 2.21
N LEU A 21 -2.40 -2.37 1.53
CA LEU A 21 -2.70 -1.25 0.61
C LEU A 21 -2.61 0.12 1.29
N PRO A 22 -3.20 0.36 2.48
CA PRO A 22 -3.05 1.64 3.19
C PRO A 22 -1.61 1.96 3.57
N ILE A 23 -0.87 0.95 4.03
CA ILE A 23 0.55 1.10 4.41
C ILE A 23 1.37 1.48 3.17
N ILE A 24 1.16 0.79 2.05
CA ILE A 24 1.83 1.09 0.77
C ILE A 24 1.46 2.50 0.30
N SER A 25 0.19 2.91 0.41
CA SER A 25 -0.21 4.29 0.11
C SER A 25 0.55 5.30 0.96
N LEU A 26 0.69 5.07 2.28
CA LEU A 26 1.51 5.92 3.15
C LEU A 26 2.97 5.96 2.71
N VAL A 27 3.55 4.81 2.34
CA VAL A 27 4.92 4.75 1.82
C VAL A 27 5.04 5.57 0.53
N ILE A 28 4.12 5.44 -0.42
CA ILE A 28 4.15 6.22 -1.68
C ILE A 28 4.01 7.72 -1.39
N TYR A 29 3.02 8.11 -0.57
CA TYR A 29 2.79 9.51 -0.22
C TYR A 29 3.88 10.11 0.67
N SER A 30 4.67 9.30 1.36
CA SER A 30 5.85 9.79 2.10
C SER A 30 6.88 10.44 1.17
N PHE A 31 6.90 10.04 -0.11
CA PHE A 31 7.75 10.64 -1.13
C PHE A 31 7.09 11.84 -1.83
N ASN A 32 5.93 12.31 -1.36
CA ASN A 32 5.27 13.47 -1.96
C ASN A 32 6.04 14.76 -1.62
N LYS A 33 6.45 15.51 -2.64
CA LYS A 33 7.04 16.84 -2.47
C LYS A 33 6.05 17.85 -1.89
N SER A 34 4.74 17.66 -2.09
CA SER A 34 3.69 18.51 -1.50
C SER A 34 3.56 18.28 0.00
N LYS A 35 3.15 19.33 0.73
CA LYS A 35 2.75 19.20 2.15
C LYS A 35 1.33 18.66 2.33
N LEU A 36 0.50 18.73 1.28
CA LEU A 36 -0.88 18.23 1.30
C LEU A 36 -0.93 16.85 0.64
N VAL A 37 -1.42 15.84 1.37
CA VAL A 37 -1.52 14.46 0.89
C VAL A 37 -2.44 14.31 -0.33
N THR A 38 -3.44 15.18 -0.47
CA THR A 38 -4.41 15.16 -1.58
C THR A 38 -3.85 15.71 -2.89
N VAL A 39 -2.71 16.40 -2.85
CA VAL A 39 -2.09 17.02 -4.03
C VAL A 39 -0.75 16.34 -4.28
N TRP A 40 -0.60 15.67 -5.43
CA TRP A 40 0.67 15.07 -5.82
C TRP A 40 1.64 16.13 -6.33
N GLY A 41 2.68 16.44 -5.56
CA GLY A 41 3.69 17.45 -5.89
C GLY A 41 4.92 16.90 -6.64
N GLY A 42 4.90 15.62 -7.03
CA GLY A 42 6.05 14.88 -7.55
C GLY A 42 6.83 14.13 -6.47
N PHE A 43 7.77 13.27 -6.90
CA PHE A 43 8.61 12.47 -6.02
C PHE A 43 9.72 13.30 -5.37
N SER A 44 9.96 13.11 -4.08
CA SER A 44 11.01 13.77 -3.32
C SER A 44 11.40 12.98 -2.07
N THR A 45 12.69 12.94 -1.75
CA THR A 45 13.23 12.39 -0.50
C THR A 45 13.54 13.46 0.54
N LYS A 46 13.11 14.71 0.33
CA LYS A 46 13.47 15.88 1.14
C LYS A 46 13.08 15.81 2.63
N TRP A 47 12.18 14.90 2.99
CA TRP A 47 11.72 14.70 4.37
C TRP A 47 12.60 13.73 5.16
N TYR A 48 13.50 13.03 4.47
CA TYR A 48 14.37 11.98 5.03
C TYR A 48 15.81 12.46 5.26
N GLY A 49 16.12 13.71 4.94
CA GLY A 49 17.44 14.32 5.09
C GLY A 49 17.40 15.57 5.97
#